data_AF-A0A3P6PK08-F1
#
_entry.id   AF-A0A3P6PK08-F1
#
_cell.length_a   1.000
_cell.length_b   1.000
_cell.length_c   1.000
_cell.angle_alpha   90.00
_cell.angle_beta   90.00
_cell.angle_gamma   90.00
#
_symmetry.space_group_name_H-M   'P 1'
#
loop_
_entity.id
_entity.type
_entity.pdbx_description
1 polymer ?
#
loop_
_entity_poly.entity_id
_entity_poly.type
_entity_poly.pdbx_seq_one_letter_code
_entity_poly.pdbx_strand_id
1 'polypeptide(L)' 'MLWKHGIYIQSINYPTVPKGSERLRIAPSPFHTDEMTDKLIDALVAVWKDNGLPLAV' A
#
# COMPACT_ATOMS: atom_id res chain seq x y z
N MET A 1 -4.27 -8.55 3.15
CA MET A 1 -4.36 -8.29 1.68
C MET A 1 -5.23 -7.07 1.44
N LEU A 2 -4.79 -6.08 0.63
CA LEU A 2 -5.51 -4.80 0.45
C LEU A 2 -6.92 -4.92 -0.17
N TRP A 3 -7.14 -5.91 -1.05
CA TRP A 3 -8.45 -6.12 -1.67
C TRP A 3 -9.56 -6.43 -0.64
N LYS A 4 -9.21 -7.02 0.52
CA LYS A 4 -10.16 -7.26 1.62
C LYS A 4 -10.67 -5.96 2.26
N HIS A 5 -9.95 -4.85 2.07
CA HIS A 5 -10.32 -3.51 2.55
C HIS A 5 -10.99 -2.67 1.44
N GLY A 6 -11.24 -3.25 0.27
CA GLY A 6 -11.77 -2.54 -0.90
C GLY A 6 -10.75 -1.60 -1.56
N ILE A 7 -9.45 -1.86 -1.38
CA ILE A 7 -8.36 -1.01 -1.90
C ILE A 7 -7.62 -1.77 -2.99
N TYR A 8 -7.43 -1.12 -4.13
CA TYR A 8 -6.61 -1.61 -5.23
C TYR A 8 -5.37 -0.73 -5.40
N ILE A 9 -4.19 -1.32 -5.15
CA ILE A 9 -2.88 -0.72 -5.41
C ILE A 9 -2.02 -1.77 -6.10
N GLN A 10 -1.44 -1.39 -7.23
CA GLN A 10 -0.56 -2.28 -8.00
C GLN A 10 0.82 -2.37 -7.34
N SER A 11 1.27 -3.59 -7.05
CA SER A 11 2.66 -3.84 -6.69
C SER A 11 3.56 -3.64 -7.91
N ILE A 12 4.68 -2.94 -7.73
CA ILE A 12 5.71 -2.80 -8.75
C ILE A 12 6.88 -3.72 -8.40
N ASN A 13 7.09 -4.72 -9.25
CA ASN A 13 8.13 -5.74 -9.10
C ASN A 13 9.08 -5.70 -10.32
N TYR A 14 10.06 -6.60 -10.34
CA TYR A 14 10.86 -6.86 -11.54
C TYR A 14 9.97 -7.23 -12.75
N PRO A 15 10.27 -6.78 -13.99
CA PRO A 15 11.45 -6.01 -14.43
C PRO A 15 11.32 -4.49 -14.32
N THR A 16 10.18 -3.98 -13.85
CA THR A 16 9.94 -2.53 -13.75
C THR A 16 10.85 -1.86 -12.72
N VAL A 17 11.23 -2.58 -11.67
CA VAL A 17 12.23 -2.15 -10.68
C VAL A 17 13.28 -3.25 -10.45
N PRO A 18 14.51 -2.91 -10.03
CA PRO A 18 15.50 -3.90 -9.63
C PRO A 18 14.98 -4.84 -8.54
N LYS A 19 15.43 -6.09 -8.55
CA LYS A 19 15.10 -7.07 -7.49
C LYS A 19 15.55 -6.54 -6.13
N GLY A 20 14.73 -6.72 -5.10
CA GLY A 20 14.97 -6.20 -3.75
C GLY A 20 14.56 -4.73 -3.56
N SER A 21 14.02 -4.08 -4.60
CA SER A 21 13.47 -2.72 -4.53
C SER A 21 11.97 -2.69 -4.88
N GLU A 22 11.29 -3.82 -4.65
CA GLU A 22 9.84 -3.95 -4.81
C GLU A 22 9.13 -2.94 -3.92
N ARG A 23 8.07 -2.33 -4.46
CA ARG A 23 7.36 -1.25 -3.77
C ARG A 23 5.92 -1.11 -4.23
N LEU A 24 5.12 -0.54 -3.36
CA LEU A 24 3.82 0.01 -3.71
C LEU A 24 4.01 1.45 -4.18
N ARG A 25 3.40 1.82 -5.31
CA ARG A 25 3.37 3.21 -5.79
C ARG A 25 1.96 3.75 -5.63
N ILE A 26 1.80 4.66 -4.67
CA ILE A 26 0.53 5.33 -4.38
C ILE A 26 0.55 6.67 -5.12
N ALA A 27 -0.48 6.95 -5.90
CA ALA A 27 -0.65 8.18 -6.66
C ALA A 27 -1.99 8.82 -6.28
N PRO A 28 -2.05 9.57 -5.16
CA PRO A 28 -3.28 10.24 -4.77
C PRO A 28 -3.69 11.28 -5.82
N SER A 29 -5.00 11.49 -5.97
CA SER A 29 -5.57 12.53 -6.83
C SER A 29 -6.31 13.57 -5.99
N PRO A 30 -6.64 14.76 -6.54
CA PRO A 30 -7.40 15.78 -5.81
C PRO A 30 -8.78 15.32 -5.32
N PHE A 31 -9.30 14.19 -5.83
CA PHE A 31 -10.57 13.61 -5.43
C PHE A 31 -10.46 12.58 -4.30
N HIS A 32 -9.24 12.25 -3.85
CA HIS A 32 -9.08 11.43 -2.65
C HIS A 32 -9.23 12.32 -1.42
N THR A 33 -10.25 12.04 -0.61
CA THR A 33 -10.50 12.79 0.62
C THR A 33 -9.56 12.35 1.74
N ASP A 34 -9.54 13.12 2.83
CA ASP A 34 -8.78 12.78 4.03
C ASP A 34 -9.26 11.44 4.61
N GLU A 35 -10.58 11.20 4.64
CA GLU A 35 -11.14 9.93 5.12
C GLU A 35 -10.72 8.73 4.26
N MET A 36 -10.57 8.92 2.94
CA MET A 36 -10.06 7.87 2.06
C MET A 36 -8.59 7.57 2.35
N THR A 37 -7.81 8.60 2.68
CA THR A 37 -6.39 8.48 3.02
C THR A 37 -6.20 7.79 4.36
N ASP A 38 -6.99 8.16 5.38
CA ASP A 38 -6.97 7.51 6.69
C ASP A 38 -7.32 6.02 6.58
N LYS A 39 -8.38 5.70 5.83
CA LYS A 39 -8.75 4.31 5.55
C LYS A 39 -7.62 3.53 4.84
N LEU A 40 -6.90 4.19 3.93
CA LEU A 40 -5.76 3.58 3.25
C LEU A 40 -4.61 3.29 4.23
N ILE A 41 -4.29 4.23 5.12
CA ILE A 41 -3.23 4.07 6.12
C ILE A 41 -3.56 2.89 7.05
N ASP A 42 -4.78 2.84 7.59
CA ASP A 42 -5.21 1.76 8.47
C ASP A 42 -5.12 0.39 7.78
N ALA A 43 -5.56 0.32 6.52
CA ALA A 43 -5.47 -0.89 5.73
C ALA A 43 -4.01 -1.29 5.46
N LEU A 44 -3.12 -0.34 5.16
CA LEU A 44 -1.69 -0.62 4.95
C LEU A 44 -1.05 -1.17 6.22
N VAL A 45 -1.32 -0.56 7.38
CA VAL A 45 -0.79 -1.02 8.69
C VAL A 45 -1.28 -2.43 9.01
N ALA A 46 -2.58 -2.70 8.83
CA ALA A 46 -3.15 -4.02 9.06
C ALA A 46 -2.51 -5.08 8.15
N VAL A 47 -2.40 -4.79 6.85
CA VAL A 47 -1.81 -5.71 5.88
C VAL A 47 -0.31 -5.92 6.14
N TRP A 48 0.44 -4.89 6.54
CA TRP A 48 1.86 -5.04 6.90
C TRP A 48 2.03 -6.00 8.07
N LYS A 49 1.25 -5.81 9.15
CA LYS A 49 1.26 -6.68 10.33
C LYS A 49 0.89 -8.11 9.98
N ASP A 50 -0.18 -8.31 9.22
CA ASP A 50 -0.64 -9.64 8.79
C ASP A 50 0.42 -10.42 7.99
N ASN A 51 1.30 -9.71 7.27
CA ASN A 51 2.36 -10.31 6.46
C ASN A 51 3.73 -10.32 7.16
N GLY A 52 3.79 -9.92 8.44
CA GLY A 52 5.05 -9.87 9.20
C GLY A 52 6.08 -8.88 8.63
N LEU A 53 5.63 -7.86 7.90
CA LEU A 53 6.51 -6.84 7.35
C LEU A 53 6.85 -5.78 8.40
N PRO A 54 8.09 -5.26 8.41
CA PRO A 54 8.51 -4.26 9.39
C PRO A 54 7.77 -2.94 9.17
N LEU A 55 7.31 -2.33 10.27
CA LEU A 55 6.87 -0.94 10.29
C LEU A 55 8.07 -0.06 10.65
N ALA A 56 8.35 0.95 9.84
CA ALA A 56 9.32 1.96 10.19
C ALA A 56 8.74 2.79 11.35
N VAL A 57 9.51 2.89 12.44
CA VAL A 57 9.17 3.64 13.65
C VAL A 57 9.90 4.97 13.64
#